data_AF-S4Y0G1-F1
#
_entry.id   AF-S4Y0G1-F1
#
_cell.length_a   1.000
_cell.length_b   1.000
_cell.length_c   1.000
_cell.angle_alpha   90.00
_cell.angle_beta   90.00
_cell.angle_gamma   90.00
#
_symmetry.space_group_name_H-M   'P 1'
#
loop_
_entity.id
_entity.type
_entity.pdbx_description
1 polymer ?
#
loop_
_entity_poly.entity_id
_entity_poly.type
_entity_poly.pdbx_seq_one_letter_code
_entity_poly.pdbx_strand_id
1 'polypeptide(L)'
;MRATYRNDEDVARLHIESLLARHRRQVDAIPEHLRRVYARRAARSLAGQVALGGAVLVAMAAAAPPLLGVLDDGAATITLLAAWATSALAYVVGRELADGRLRRALSREIQQSGDVHADRARLEAAAPEACVRGMIDAEERRSVALPLAGAVVLAPLTLHFAIYCCLGGWFSTWSELIEDFDGWVRLSLVLVGHVHAVVAYLAFRHAREIHAASTPDLAAGAPRGAVRALGYAALASLLPGGVLYLIPPLIVLATGAVILPVFALARRRALAERQLIEA
;
A
#
# COMPACT_ATOMS: atom_id res chain seq x y z
N MET A 1 63.27 -17.29 24.31
CA MET A 1 62.95 -16.03 23.61
C MET A 1 61.48 -16.10 23.20
N ARG A 2 60.55 -15.67 24.07
CA ARG A 2 59.13 -15.57 23.71
C ARG A 2 59.00 -14.34 22.83
N ALA A 3 58.79 -14.53 21.54
CA ALA A 3 58.32 -13.46 20.67
C ALA A 3 56.96 -13.05 21.22
N THR A 4 56.93 -11.97 21.99
CA THR A 4 55.72 -11.34 22.48
C THR A 4 54.91 -10.99 21.24
N TYR A 5 53.79 -11.68 21.03
CA TYR A 5 52.80 -11.41 19.99
C TYR A 5 52.38 -9.94 20.11
N ARG A 6 53.11 -9.07 19.41
CA ARG A 6 52.94 -7.63 19.49
C ARG A 6 51.77 -7.31 18.55
N ASN A 7 50.58 -7.36 19.15
CA ASN A 7 49.32 -6.76 18.73
C ASN A 7 48.51 -7.44 17.62
N ASP A 8 48.01 -8.65 17.88
CA ASP A 8 46.89 -9.24 17.11
C ASP A 8 45.66 -8.32 17.06
N GLU A 9 45.46 -7.51 18.11
CA GLU A 9 44.41 -6.49 18.13
C GLU A 9 44.61 -5.41 17.07
N ASP A 10 45.84 -4.94 16.82
CA ASP A 10 46.08 -3.93 15.79
C ASP A 10 45.82 -4.49 14.39
N VAL A 11 46.23 -5.74 14.15
CA VAL A 11 45.95 -6.43 12.88
C VAL A 11 44.44 -6.60 12.69
N ALA A 12 43.71 -6.98 13.74
CA ALA A 12 42.26 -7.10 13.69
C ALA A 12 41.56 -5.76 13.47
N ARG A 13 42.05 -4.67 14.10
CA ARG A 13 41.53 -3.30 13.89
C ARG A 13 41.73 -2.82 12.45
N LEU A 14 42.94 -2.97 11.90
CA LEU A 14 43.23 -2.62 10.50
C LEU A 14 42.35 -3.43 9.53
N HIS A 15 42.12 -4.71 9.82
CA HIS A 15 41.22 -5.54 9.02
C HIS A 15 39.78 -5.03 9.09
N ILE A 16 39.26 -4.70 10.28
CA ILE A 16 37.92 -4.11 10.45
C ILE A 16 37.79 -2.78 9.70
N GLU A 17 38.79 -1.89 9.77
CA GLU A 17 38.79 -0.63 9.01
C GLU A 17 38.70 -0.88 7.49
N SER A 18 39.44 -1.88 6.99
CA SER A 18 39.38 -2.28 5.59
C SER A 18 38.00 -2.82 5.20
N LEU A 19 37.36 -3.59 6.08
CA LEU A 19 36.01 -4.12 5.89
C LEU A 19 34.96 -3.01 5.92
N LEU A 20 35.08 -2.04 6.83
CA LEU A 20 34.22 -0.85 6.89
C LEU A 20 34.35 -0.01 5.62
N ALA A 21 35.58 0.22 5.13
CA ALA A 21 35.81 0.93 3.88
C ALA A 21 35.21 0.19 2.69
N ARG A 22 35.35 -1.15 2.64
CA ARG A 22 34.71 -2.00 1.62
C ARG A 22 33.18 -1.90 1.70
N HIS A 23 32.61 -1.99 2.90
CA HIS A 23 31.17 -1.91 3.12
C HIS A 23 30.61 -0.56 2.69
N ARG A 24 31.26 0.56 3.04
CA ARG A 24 30.86 1.91 2.57
C ARG A 24 30.84 1.99 1.05
N ARG A 25 31.89 1.51 0.38
CA ARG A 25 31.93 1.43 -1.09
C ARG A 25 30.80 0.57 -1.67
N GLN A 26 30.46 -0.55 -1.02
CA GLN A 26 29.34 -1.40 -1.44
C GLN A 26 28.00 -0.68 -1.27
N VAL A 27 27.79 0.04 -0.16
CA VAL A 27 26.59 0.86 0.07
C VAL A 27 26.47 1.97 -0.95
N ASP A 28 27.56 2.68 -1.25
CA ASP A 28 27.59 3.74 -2.26
C ASP A 28 27.40 3.20 -3.68
N ALA A 29 27.78 1.95 -3.92
CA ALA A 29 27.59 1.25 -5.19
C ALA A 29 26.18 0.64 -5.35
N ILE A 30 25.30 0.71 -4.34
CA ILE A 30 23.92 0.21 -4.47
C ILE A 30 23.21 0.97 -5.60
N PRO A 31 22.66 0.28 -6.60
CA PRO A 31 21.98 0.94 -7.70
C PRO A 31 20.81 1.82 -7.22
N GLU A 32 20.75 3.06 -7.71
CA GLU A 32 19.73 4.04 -7.34
C GLU A 32 18.29 3.56 -7.68
N HIS A 33 18.14 2.67 -8.65
CA HIS A 33 16.82 2.09 -8.95
C HIS A 33 16.29 1.21 -7.81
N LEU A 34 17.13 0.44 -7.10
CA LEU A 34 16.70 -0.39 -5.97
C LEU A 34 16.17 0.49 -4.82
N ARG A 35 16.90 1.57 -4.51
CA ARG A 35 16.52 2.56 -3.49
C ARG A 35 15.15 3.17 -3.84
N ARG A 36 14.97 3.61 -5.09
CA ARG A 36 13.71 4.18 -5.58
C ARG A 36 12.56 3.17 -5.55
N VAL A 37 12.79 1.91 -5.90
CA VAL A 37 11.75 0.86 -5.84
C VAL A 37 11.32 0.61 -4.40
N TYR A 38 12.27 0.49 -3.46
CA TYR A 38 11.97 0.35 -2.04
C TYR A 38 11.15 1.52 -1.52
N ALA A 39 11.60 2.76 -1.76
CA ALA A 39 10.92 3.97 -1.29
C ALA A 39 9.49 4.07 -1.83
N ARG A 40 9.28 3.77 -3.11
CA ARG A 40 7.94 3.76 -3.73
C ARG A 40 7.04 2.66 -3.16
N ARG A 41 7.55 1.44 -2.95
CA ARG A 41 6.77 0.34 -2.36
C ARG A 41 6.33 0.69 -0.94
N ALA A 42 7.25 1.15 -0.10
CA ALA A 42 6.95 1.57 1.27
C ALA A 42 5.95 2.75 1.31
N ALA A 43 6.11 3.75 0.44
CA ALA A 43 5.17 4.86 0.32
C ALA A 43 3.75 4.40 -0.06
N ARG A 44 3.62 3.48 -1.04
CA ARG A 44 2.31 2.89 -1.41
C ARG A 44 1.72 2.05 -0.29
N SER A 45 2.54 1.29 0.43
CA SER A 45 2.09 0.52 1.61
C SER A 45 1.51 1.45 2.67
N LEU A 46 2.15 2.59 2.95
CA LEU A 46 1.68 3.56 3.93
C LEU A 46 0.41 4.29 3.46
N ALA A 47 0.40 4.80 2.22
CA ALA A 47 -0.78 5.43 1.62
C ALA A 47 -1.98 4.46 1.58
N GLY A 48 -1.74 3.19 1.25
CA GLY A 48 -2.76 2.15 1.26
C GLY A 48 -3.32 1.86 2.66
N GLN A 49 -2.48 1.88 3.71
CA GLN A 49 -2.96 1.79 5.10
C GLN A 49 -3.85 2.96 5.47
N VAL A 50 -3.45 4.19 5.12
CA VAL A 50 -4.24 5.39 5.40
C VAL A 50 -5.56 5.37 4.62
N ALA A 51 -5.55 4.98 3.35
CA ALA A 51 -6.77 4.84 2.55
C ALA A 51 -7.73 3.79 3.14
N LEU A 52 -7.21 2.61 3.51
CA LEU A 52 -8.03 1.55 4.10
C LEU A 52 -8.56 1.94 5.49
N GLY A 53 -7.74 2.58 6.33
CA GLY A 53 -8.16 3.15 7.60
C GLY A 53 -9.22 4.23 7.42
N GLY A 54 -9.05 5.12 6.45
CA GLY A 54 -10.03 6.13 6.07
C GLY A 54 -11.35 5.51 5.62
N ALA A 55 -11.33 4.41 4.87
CA ALA A 55 -12.54 3.68 4.49
C ALA A 55 -13.28 3.11 5.71
N VAL A 56 -12.56 2.59 6.71
CA VAL A 56 -13.15 2.15 7.98
C VAL A 56 -13.77 3.34 8.73
N LEU A 57 -13.09 4.48 8.77
CA LEU A 57 -13.61 5.69 9.40
C LEU A 57 -14.86 6.24 8.69
N VAL A 58 -14.92 6.20 7.35
CA VAL A 58 -16.14 6.54 6.59
C VAL A 58 -17.29 5.63 6.99
N ALA A 59 -17.07 4.31 7.07
CA ALA A 59 -18.10 3.37 7.48
C ALA A 59 -18.56 3.61 8.93
N MET A 60 -17.63 3.92 9.84
CA MET A 60 -17.95 4.29 11.22
C MET A 60 -18.76 5.58 11.28
N ALA A 61 -18.36 6.64 10.57
CA ALA A 61 -19.06 7.91 10.52
C ALA A 61 -20.48 7.75 9.96
N ALA A 62 -20.65 6.90 8.94
CA ALA A 62 -21.95 6.62 8.34
C ALA A 62 -22.84 5.70 9.20
N ALA A 63 -22.26 4.82 10.01
CA ALA A 63 -23.00 3.91 10.90
C ALA A 63 -23.27 4.50 12.29
N ALA A 64 -22.52 5.53 12.70
CA ALA A 64 -22.72 6.21 13.97
C ALA A 64 -24.14 6.79 14.00
N PRO A 65 -24.96 6.43 15.01
CA PRO A 65 -26.30 6.97 15.10
C PRO A 65 -26.27 8.50 15.19
N PRO A 66 -27.17 9.21 14.49
CA PRO A 66 -27.49 10.61 14.84
C PRO A 66 -27.90 10.74 16.31
N LEU A 67 -28.29 9.62 16.94
CA LEU A 67 -28.81 9.50 18.30
C LEU A 67 -27.85 9.96 19.41
N LEU A 68 -26.54 10.00 19.17
CA LEU A 68 -25.60 10.58 20.15
C LEU A 68 -25.47 12.10 20.01
N GLY A 69 -25.91 12.70 18.88
CA GLY A 69 -25.74 14.13 18.62
C GLY A 69 -24.29 14.61 18.59
N VAL A 70 -23.32 13.69 18.53
CA VAL A 70 -21.88 13.99 18.65
C VAL A 70 -21.24 14.29 17.29
N LEU A 71 -21.81 13.79 16.19
CA LEU A 71 -21.27 14.00 14.85
C LEU A 71 -22.20 14.91 14.05
N ASP A 72 -21.60 15.93 13.44
CA ASP A 72 -22.28 16.85 12.52
C ASP A 72 -22.73 16.12 11.26
N ASP A 73 -23.81 16.60 10.63
CA ASP A 73 -24.18 16.16 9.29
C ASP A 73 -23.02 16.41 8.31
N GLY A 74 -22.78 15.46 7.41
CA GLY A 74 -21.65 15.52 6.48
C GLY A 74 -20.36 14.82 6.93
N ALA A 75 -20.31 14.29 8.16
CA ALA A 75 -19.10 13.66 8.70
C ALA A 75 -18.53 12.53 7.82
N ALA A 76 -19.36 11.68 7.22
CA ALA A 76 -18.89 10.59 6.38
C ALA A 76 -18.35 11.10 5.04
N THR A 77 -19.01 12.11 4.44
CA THR A 77 -18.54 12.77 3.21
C THR A 77 -17.20 13.48 3.43
N ILE A 78 -17.06 14.26 4.51
CA ILE A 78 -15.80 14.92 4.87
C ILE A 78 -14.70 13.88 5.08
N THR A 79 -15.01 12.79 5.81
CA THR A 79 -14.05 11.72 6.06
C THR A 79 -13.61 11.04 4.76
N LEU A 80 -14.51 10.86 3.78
CA LEU A 80 -14.20 10.30 2.47
C LEU A 80 -13.20 11.17 1.70
N LEU A 81 -13.42 12.49 1.67
CA LEU A 81 -12.51 13.43 1.00
C LEU A 81 -11.17 13.53 1.74
N ALA A 82 -11.21 13.59 3.07
CA ALA A 82 -10.02 13.61 3.92
C ALA A 82 -9.18 12.34 3.76
N ALA A 83 -9.80 11.16 3.56
CA ALA A 83 -9.09 9.90 3.35
C ALA A 83 -8.20 9.93 2.10
N TRP A 84 -8.68 10.52 0.99
CA TRP A 84 -7.87 10.68 -0.22
C TRP A 84 -6.73 11.68 -0.03
N ALA A 85 -7.03 12.84 0.55
CA ALA A 85 -6.02 13.87 0.80
C ALA A 85 -4.90 13.37 1.74
N THR A 86 -5.28 12.71 2.84
CA THR A 86 -4.34 12.13 3.80
C THR A 86 -3.56 10.95 3.23
N SER A 87 -4.18 10.12 2.37
CA SER A 87 -3.47 9.04 1.66
C SER A 87 -2.40 9.60 0.70
N ALA A 88 -2.71 10.68 -0.03
CA ALA A 88 -1.73 11.35 -0.89
C ALA A 88 -0.57 11.95 -0.07
N LEU A 89 -0.88 12.62 1.06
CA LEU A 89 0.15 13.12 1.98
C LEU A 89 1.00 11.98 2.55
N ALA A 90 0.37 10.87 2.94
CA ALA A 90 1.03 9.68 3.47
C ALA A 90 1.96 9.04 2.44
N TYR A 91 1.64 9.10 1.15
CA TYR A 91 2.56 8.68 0.09
C TYR A 91 3.84 9.53 0.07
N VAL A 92 3.70 10.87 0.12
CA VAL A 92 4.86 11.79 0.11
C VAL A 92 5.73 11.56 1.35
N VAL A 93 5.13 11.57 2.53
CA VAL A 93 5.83 11.35 3.81
C VAL A 93 6.45 9.95 3.85
N GLY A 94 5.72 8.93 3.39
CA GLY A 94 6.20 7.56 3.36
C GLY A 94 7.45 7.36 2.52
N ARG A 95 7.61 8.14 1.45
CA ARG A 95 8.81 8.10 0.59
C ARG A 95 10.05 8.58 1.37
N GLU A 96 9.95 9.72 2.05
CA GLU A 96 11.06 10.28 2.83
C GLU A 96 11.39 9.40 4.06
N LEU A 97 10.36 8.86 4.74
CA LEU A 97 10.54 7.92 5.85
C LEU A 97 11.21 6.62 5.40
N ALA A 98 10.90 6.13 4.20
CA ALA A 98 11.50 4.93 3.65
C ALA A 98 13.01 5.13 3.43
N ASP A 99 13.43 6.24 2.84
CA ASP A 99 14.85 6.56 2.68
C ASP A 99 15.57 6.61 4.03
N GLY A 100 14.97 7.27 5.02
CA GLY A 100 15.51 7.29 6.38
C GLY A 100 15.57 5.90 7.04
N ARG A 101 14.61 5.02 6.76
CA ARG A 101 14.61 3.62 7.25
C ARG A 101 15.68 2.79 6.54
N LEU A 102 15.88 2.97 5.24
CA LEU A 102 16.93 2.29 4.47
C LEU A 102 18.32 2.68 4.96
N ARG A 103 18.58 3.99 5.10
CA ARG A 103 19.85 4.49 5.64
C ARG A 103 20.14 3.94 7.03
N ARG A 104 19.13 3.90 7.91
CA ARG A 104 19.25 3.31 9.25
C ARG A 104 19.50 1.80 9.23
N ALA A 105 18.89 1.07 8.28
CA ALA A 105 19.13 -0.36 8.14
C ALA A 105 20.59 -0.64 7.74
N LEU A 106 21.08 0.07 6.72
CA LEU A 106 22.47 -0.04 6.26
C LEU A 106 23.47 0.45 7.31
N SER A 107 23.16 1.51 8.05
CA SER A 107 24.06 2.02 9.10
C SER A 107 24.14 1.11 10.33
N ARG A 108 23.10 0.30 10.61
CA ARG A 108 23.13 -0.68 11.71
C ARG A 108 24.13 -1.81 11.45
N GLU A 109 24.38 -2.18 10.20
CA GLU A 109 25.34 -3.23 9.86
C GLU A 109 26.78 -2.84 10.24
N ILE A 110 27.09 -1.54 10.25
CA ILE A 110 28.42 -0.99 10.60
C ILE A 110 28.57 -0.52 12.05
N GLN A 111 27.52 -0.57 12.87
CA GLN A 111 27.64 -0.18 14.29
C GLN A 111 28.55 -1.18 15.01
N GLN A 112 29.62 -0.68 15.63
CA GLN A 112 30.56 -1.50 16.39
C GLN A 112 29.93 -1.93 17.72
N SER A 113 30.03 -3.20 18.06
CA SER A 113 29.50 -3.75 19.33
C SER A 113 30.52 -3.65 20.47
N GLY A 114 31.78 -3.40 20.14
CA GLY A 114 32.92 -3.49 21.07
C GLY A 114 33.58 -4.88 21.07
N ASP A 115 32.93 -5.90 20.51
CA ASP A 115 33.53 -7.21 20.25
C ASP A 115 34.13 -7.24 18.83
N VAL A 116 35.46 -7.20 18.78
CA VAL A 116 36.25 -7.18 17.53
C VAL A 116 35.96 -8.40 16.65
N HIS A 117 35.80 -9.59 17.24
CA HIS A 117 35.58 -10.82 16.46
C HIS A 117 34.15 -10.90 15.92
N ALA A 118 33.16 -10.51 16.73
CA ALA A 118 31.77 -10.43 16.28
C ALA A 118 31.58 -9.35 15.21
N ASP A 119 32.23 -8.19 15.37
CA ASP A 119 32.19 -7.10 14.40
C ASP A 119 32.84 -7.50 13.07
N ARG A 120 33.98 -8.19 13.12
CA ARG A 120 34.62 -8.77 11.93
C ARG A 120 33.70 -9.77 11.23
N ALA A 121 33.17 -10.76 11.95
CA ALA A 121 32.30 -11.78 11.36
C ALA A 121 31.05 -11.16 10.72
N ARG A 122 30.43 -10.17 11.38
CA ARG A 122 29.28 -9.44 10.85
C ARG A 122 29.62 -8.67 9.58
N LEU A 123 30.75 -7.95 9.54
CA LEU A 123 31.18 -7.19 8.37
C LEU A 123 31.65 -8.08 7.21
N GLU A 124 32.19 -9.27 7.49
CA GLU A 124 32.52 -10.28 6.48
C GLU A 124 31.27 -10.90 5.87
N ALA A 125 30.21 -11.10 6.66
CA ALA A 125 28.92 -11.62 6.21
C ALA A 125 27.97 -10.54 5.63
N ALA A 126 28.29 -9.25 5.79
CA ALA A 126 27.44 -8.16 5.35
C ALA A 126 27.27 -8.16 3.83
N ALA A 127 26.01 -8.12 3.38
CA ALA A 127 25.64 -8.05 1.98
C ALA A 127 24.61 -6.92 1.78
N PRO A 128 25.06 -5.65 1.70
CA PRO A 128 24.17 -4.48 1.69
C PRO A 128 23.09 -4.56 0.60
N GLU A 129 23.46 -4.98 -0.61
CA GLU A 129 22.53 -5.13 -1.73
C GLU A 129 21.47 -6.21 -1.47
N ALA A 130 21.87 -7.36 -0.90
CA ALA A 130 20.95 -8.42 -0.52
C ALA A 130 19.99 -7.96 0.60
N CYS A 131 20.48 -7.15 1.55
CA CYS A 131 19.66 -6.50 2.56
C CYS A 131 18.60 -5.59 1.93
N VAL A 132 18.98 -4.73 0.97
CA VAL A 132 18.03 -3.88 0.24
C VAL A 132 17.01 -4.70 -0.55
N ARG A 133 17.44 -5.74 -1.28
CA ARG A 133 16.52 -6.64 -2.00
C ARG A 133 15.52 -7.32 -1.05
N GLY A 134 15.98 -7.84 0.08
CA GLY A 134 15.11 -8.42 1.09
C GLY A 134 14.08 -7.43 1.64
N MET A 135 14.46 -6.17 1.83
CA MET A 135 13.52 -5.11 2.21
C MET A 135 12.50 -4.77 1.11
N ILE A 136 12.92 -4.77 -0.16
CA ILE A 136 12.04 -4.57 -1.33
C ILE A 136 11.01 -5.70 -1.43
N ASP A 137 11.43 -6.94 -1.23
CA ASP A 137 10.58 -8.13 -1.32
C ASP A 137 9.56 -8.18 -0.19
N ALA A 138 9.98 -7.83 1.04
CA ALA A 138 9.10 -7.76 2.20
C ALA A 138 7.94 -6.76 2.02
N GLU A 139 8.16 -5.69 1.25
CA GLU A 139 7.13 -4.68 0.96
C GLU A 139 6.28 -4.97 -0.28
N GLU A 140 6.66 -5.94 -1.13
CA GLU A 140 5.97 -6.18 -2.41
C GLU A 140 4.47 -6.38 -2.23
N ARG A 141 4.09 -7.38 -1.43
CA ARG A 141 2.68 -7.75 -1.22
C ARG A 141 1.89 -6.59 -0.61
N ARG A 142 2.45 -5.90 0.38
CA ARG A 142 1.80 -4.80 1.08
C ARG A 142 1.56 -3.60 0.15
N SER A 143 2.55 -3.28 -0.68
CA SER A 143 2.51 -2.16 -1.62
C SER A 143 1.51 -2.33 -2.77
N VAL A 144 1.00 -3.56 -2.95
CA VAL A 144 -0.07 -3.91 -3.90
C VAL A 144 -1.40 -4.04 -3.17
N ALA A 145 -1.45 -4.83 -2.10
CA ALA A 145 -2.70 -5.22 -1.44
C ALA A 145 -3.42 -4.04 -0.79
N LEU A 146 -2.69 -3.23 -0.01
CA LEU A 146 -3.26 -2.16 0.78
C LEU A 146 -3.84 -1.03 -0.08
N PRO A 147 -3.10 -0.44 -1.04
CA PRO A 147 -3.67 0.61 -1.88
C PRO A 147 -4.79 0.10 -2.77
N LEU A 148 -4.72 -1.16 -3.24
CA LEU A 148 -5.81 -1.75 -4.01
C LEU A 148 -7.06 -1.92 -3.15
N ALA A 149 -6.93 -2.47 -1.94
CA ALA A 149 -8.04 -2.63 -1.00
C ALA A 149 -8.66 -1.28 -0.59
N GLY A 150 -7.84 -0.26 -0.30
CA GLY A 150 -8.33 1.09 -0.03
C GLY A 150 -9.08 1.69 -1.22
N ALA A 151 -8.51 1.58 -2.42
CA ALA A 151 -9.11 2.12 -3.64
C ALA A 151 -10.45 1.46 -3.99
N VAL A 152 -10.57 0.13 -3.89
CA VAL A 152 -11.83 -0.58 -4.24
C VAL A 152 -12.99 -0.26 -3.28
N VAL A 153 -12.69 0.24 -2.08
CA VAL A 153 -13.73 0.68 -1.12
C VAL A 153 -14.04 2.16 -1.30
N LEU A 154 -13.02 3.03 -1.40
CA LEU A 154 -13.22 4.48 -1.50
C LEU A 154 -13.69 4.94 -2.89
N ALA A 155 -13.14 4.37 -3.97
CA ALA A 155 -13.38 4.87 -5.32
C ALA A 155 -14.85 4.79 -5.77
N PRO A 156 -15.64 3.73 -5.48
CA PRO A 156 -17.07 3.73 -5.77
C PRO A 156 -17.82 4.90 -5.12
N LEU A 157 -17.57 5.17 -3.84
CA LEU A 157 -18.21 6.28 -3.13
C LEU A 157 -17.78 7.63 -3.71
N THR A 158 -16.50 7.80 -4.04
CA THR A 158 -15.99 9.02 -4.69
C THR A 158 -16.57 9.20 -6.10
N LEU A 159 -16.78 8.11 -6.85
CA LEU A 159 -17.44 8.15 -8.15
C LEU A 159 -18.91 8.57 -8.00
N HIS A 160 -19.62 8.04 -7.02
CA HIS A 160 -20.99 8.48 -6.71
C HIS A 160 -21.03 9.97 -6.35
N PHE A 161 -20.07 10.45 -5.54
CA PHE A 161 -19.96 11.87 -5.21
C PHE A 161 -19.76 12.73 -6.45
N ALA A 162 -18.84 12.35 -7.34
CA ALA A 162 -18.61 13.06 -8.59
C ALA A 162 -19.87 13.10 -9.48
N ILE A 163 -20.59 11.97 -9.59
CA ILE A 163 -21.85 11.90 -10.34
C ILE A 163 -22.92 12.80 -9.70
N TYR A 164 -23.05 12.75 -8.37
CA TYR A 164 -23.99 13.59 -7.62
C TYR A 164 -23.72 15.09 -7.85
N CYS A 165 -22.45 15.51 -7.81
CA CYS A 165 -22.06 16.87 -8.18
C CYS A 165 -22.47 17.22 -9.62
N CYS A 166 -22.24 16.32 -10.58
CA CYS A 166 -22.58 16.55 -11.99
C CYS A 166 -24.09 16.61 -12.28
N LEU A 167 -24.94 15.94 -11.49
CA LEU A 167 -26.38 15.86 -11.73
C LEU A 167 -27.19 17.01 -11.11
N GLY A 168 -26.56 17.90 -10.36
CA GLY A 168 -27.25 19.06 -9.78
C GLY A 168 -26.61 19.60 -8.51
N GLY A 169 -25.80 18.79 -7.81
CA GLY A 169 -25.13 19.22 -6.58
C GLY A 169 -24.17 20.41 -6.78
N TRP A 170 -23.68 20.63 -8.00
CA TRP A 170 -22.81 21.78 -8.32
C TRP A 170 -23.46 23.15 -8.06
N PHE A 171 -24.78 23.23 -8.04
CA PHE A 171 -25.50 24.49 -7.77
C PHE A 171 -25.81 24.71 -6.29
N SER A 172 -25.59 23.70 -5.44
CA SER A 172 -25.79 23.79 -4.00
C SER A 172 -24.61 24.49 -3.31
N THR A 173 -24.84 25.01 -2.10
CA THR A 173 -23.73 25.44 -1.24
C THR A 173 -22.87 24.24 -0.83
N TRP A 174 -21.62 24.50 -0.40
CA TRP A 174 -20.72 23.41 0.02
C TRP A 174 -21.27 22.63 1.21
N SER A 175 -21.92 23.29 2.18
CA SER A 175 -22.56 22.62 3.31
C SER A 175 -23.70 21.70 2.86
N GLU A 176 -24.62 22.21 2.05
CA GLU A 176 -25.75 21.42 1.51
C GLU A 176 -25.25 20.21 0.71
N LEU A 177 -24.25 20.40 -0.16
CA LEU A 177 -23.65 19.32 -0.94
C LEU A 177 -23.11 18.19 -0.05
N ILE A 178 -22.42 18.56 1.03
CA ILE A 178 -21.78 17.63 1.96
C ILE A 178 -22.81 16.88 2.80
N GLU A 179 -23.81 17.58 3.31
CA GLU A 179 -24.91 17.03 4.12
C GLU A 179 -25.80 16.09 3.29
N ASP A 180 -26.22 16.51 2.10
CA ASP A 180 -27.07 15.71 1.23
C ASP A 180 -26.38 14.40 0.78
N PHE A 181 -25.09 14.49 0.44
CA PHE A 181 -24.34 13.31 0.04
C PHE A 181 -24.06 12.36 1.21
N ASP A 182 -24.05 12.85 2.45
CA ASP A 182 -23.87 12.00 3.65
C ASP A 182 -24.98 10.95 3.74
N GLY A 183 -26.22 11.34 3.48
CA GLY A 183 -27.35 10.42 3.38
C GLY A 183 -27.15 9.32 2.33
N TRP A 184 -26.55 9.68 1.19
CA TRP A 184 -26.19 8.71 0.14
C TRP A 184 -25.11 7.72 0.60
N VAL A 185 -24.11 8.18 1.35
CA VAL A 185 -23.07 7.31 1.91
C VAL A 185 -23.69 6.31 2.91
N ARG A 186 -24.57 6.78 3.80
CA ARG A 186 -25.28 5.92 4.77
C ARG A 186 -26.12 4.85 4.06
N LEU A 187 -26.88 5.24 3.03
CA LEU A 187 -27.65 4.30 2.22
C LEU A 187 -26.76 3.30 1.48
N SER A 188 -25.66 3.76 0.88
CA SER A 188 -24.69 2.91 0.18
C SER A 188 -24.06 1.89 1.12
N LEU A 189 -23.73 2.27 2.35
CA LEU A 189 -23.19 1.35 3.35
C LEU A 189 -24.15 0.19 3.64
N VAL A 190 -25.45 0.46 3.78
CA VAL A 190 -26.47 -0.57 4.03
C VAL A 190 -26.66 -1.48 2.81
N LEU A 191 -26.71 -0.90 1.60
CA LEU A 191 -27.04 -1.65 0.39
C LEU A 191 -25.85 -2.45 -0.18
N VAL A 192 -24.65 -1.89 -0.13
CA VAL A 192 -23.45 -2.45 -0.81
C VAL A 192 -22.19 -2.48 0.06
N GLY A 193 -22.28 -2.15 1.36
CA GLY A 193 -21.13 -2.18 2.27
C GLY A 193 -20.45 -3.56 2.33
N HIS A 194 -21.24 -4.64 2.36
CA HIS A 194 -20.69 -6.01 2.32
C HIS A 194 -20.04 -6.35 0.98
N VAL A 195 -20.52 -5.79 -0.14
CA VAL A 195 -19.89 -5.95 -1.46
C VAL A 195 -18.48 -5.37 -1.43
N HIS A 196 -18.31 -4.18 -0.86
CA HIS A 196 -16.98 -3.57 -0.70
C HIS A 196 -16.04 -4.42 0.15
N ALA A 197 -16.53 -5.03 1.23
CA ALA A 197 -15.73 -5.95 2.05
C ALA A 197 -15.27 -7.20 1.25
N VAL A 198 -16.16 -7.79 0.44
CA VAL A 198 -15.82 -8.92 -0.44
C VAL A 198 -14.77 -8.51 -1.47
N VAL A 199 -14.94 -7.37 -2.14
CA VAL A 199 -13.98 -6.90 -3.14
C VAL A 199 -12.64 -6.54 -2.51
N ALA A 200 -12.62 -5.94 -1.32
CA ALA A 200 -11.40 -5.68 -0.57
C ALA A 200 -10.66 -6.99 -0.23
N TYR A 201 -11.37 -8.02 0.23
CA TYR A 201 -10.79 -9.35 0.43
C TYR A 201 -10.20 -9.94 -0.86
N LEU A 202 -10.90 -9.80 -1.98
CA LEU A 202 -10.40 -10.27 -3.28
C LEU A 202 -9.20 -9.47 -3.78
N ALA A 203 -9.09 -8.18 -3.45
CA ALA A 203 -7.89 -7.39 -3.67
C ALA A 203 -6.67 -7.94 -2.91
N PHE A 204 -6.84 -8.34 -1.64
CA PHE A 204 -5.78 -9.02 -0.87
C PHE A 204 -5.38 -10.36 -1.49
N ARG A 205 -6.35 -11.16 -1.95
CA ARG A 205 -6.07 -12.42 -2.66
C ARG A 205 -5.31 -12.17 -3.97
N HIS A 206 -5.73 -11.17 -4.75
CA HIS A 206 -5.05 -10.82 -5.99
C HIS A 206 -3.60 -10.39 -5.75
N ALA A 207 -3.34 -9.60 -4.70
CA ALA A 207 -1.98 -9.22 -4.34
C ALA A 207 -1.12 -10.42 -3.91
N ARG A 208 -1.71 -11.43 -3.25
CA ARG A 208 -1.01 -12.70 -2.94
C ARG A 208 -0.68 -13.48 -4.21
N GLU A 209 -1.59 -13.53 -5.18
CA GLU A 209 -1.37 -14.17 -6.48
C GLU A 209 -0.23 -13.48 -7.25
N ILE A 210 -0.19 -12.13 -7.26
CA ILE A 210 0.91 -11.36 -7.88
C ILE A 210 2.25 -11.70 -7.19
N HIS A 211 2.28 -11.68 -5.86
CA HIS A 211 3.51 -11.94 -5.11
C HIS A 211 4.03 -13.37 -5.35
N ALA A 212 3.16 -14.37 -5.37
CA ALA A 212 3.52 -15.77 -5.56
C ALA A 212 3.90 -16.14 -7.01
N ALA A 213 3.48 -15.37 -8.01
CA ALA A 213 3.81 -15.62 -9.40
C ALA A 213 5.29 -15.31 -9.69
N SER A 214 5.92 -16.06 -10.60
CA SER A 214 7.24 -15.68 -11.14
C SER A 214 7.12 -14.46 -12.07
N THR A 215 8.23 -13.77 -12.36
CA THR A 215 8.24 -12.64 -13.31
C THR A 215 7.76 -13.06 -14.73
N PRO A 216 8.19 -14.20 -15.29
CA PRO A 216 7.67 -14.70 -16.57
C PRO A 216 6.16 -15.01 -16.55
N ASP A 217 5.67 -15.67 -15.50
CA ASP A 217 4.23 -15.98 -15.36
C ASP A 217 3.40 -14.70 -15.23
N LEU A 218 3.92 -13.72 -14.49
CA LEU A 218 3.33 -12.40 -14.33
C LEU A 218 3.40 -11.56 -15.61
N ALA A 219 4.28 -11.86 -16.56
CA ALA A 219 4.26 -11.24 -17.89
C ALA A 219 3.22 -11.89 -18.80
N ALA A 220 3.17 -13.23 -18.82
CA ALA A 220 2.33 -14.01 -19.75
C ALA A 220 0.84 -14.04 -19.39
N GLY A 221 0.49 -13.94 -18.10
CA GLY A 221 -0.89 -14.11 -17.64
C GLY A 221 -1.89 -13.00 -18.07
N ALA A 222 -3.18 -13.34 -18.08
CA ALA A 222 -4.26 -12.34 -18.10
C ALA A 222 -4.62 -11.87 -16.68
N PRO A 223 -5.13 -10.64 -16.48
CA PRO A 223 -5.52 -10.12 -15.17
C PRO A 223 -6.83 -10.74 -14.65
N ARG A 224 -6.85 -12.07 -14.46
CA ARG A 224 -8.04 -12.85 -14.04
C ARG A 224 -8.62 -12.39 -12.71
N GLY A 225 -7.78 -11.85 -11.81
CA GLY A 225 -8.21 -11.36 -10.50
C GLY A 225 -9.25 -10.24 -10.56
N ALA A 226 -9.12 -9.32 -11.53
CA ALA A 226 -10.04 -8.20 -11.67
C ALA A 226 -11.45 -8.65 -12.10
N VAL A 227 -11.50 -9.54 -13.10
CA VAL A 227 -12.77 -10.11 -13.60
C VAL A 227 -13.45 -10.96 -12.54
N ARG A 228 -12.67 -11.76 -11.80
CA ARG A 228 -13.19 -12.54 -10.66
C ARG A 228 -13.76 -11.60 -9.59
N ALA A 229 -13.05 -10.54 -9.22
CA ALA A 229 -13.52 -9.56 -8.24
C ALA A 229 -14.86 -8.93 -8.66
N LEU A 230 -14.99 -8.54 -9.93
CA LEU A 230 -16.24 -8.01 -10.47
C LEU A 230 -17.39 -9.04 -10.44
N GLY A 231 -17.13 -10.28 -10.84
CA GLY A 231 -18.13 -11.35 -10.82
C GLY A 231 -18.63 -11.65 -9.40
N TYR A 232 -17.72 -11.73 -8.42
CA TYR A 232 -18.11 -11.90 -7.01
C TYR A 232 -18.80 -10.66 -6.44
N ALA A 233 -18.43 -9.44 -6.87
CA ALA A 233 -19.12 -8.22 -6.46
C ALA A 233 -20.57 -8.23 -6.95
N ALA A 234 -20.79 -8.56 -8.22
CA ALA A 234 -22.13 -8.67 -8.80
C ALA A 234 -22.96 -9.75 -8.08
N LEU A 235 -22.37 -10.92 -7.80
CA LEU A 235 -23.04 -11.98 -7.03
C LEU A 235 -23.39 -11.52 -5.60
N ALA A 236 -22.44 -10.89 -4.89
CA ALA A 236 -22.65 -10.39 -3.54
C ALA A 236 -23.72 -9.29 -3.49
N SER A 237 -23.85 -8.48 -4.53
CA SER A 237 -24.85 -7.41 -4.62
C SER A 237 -26.30 -7.90 -4.74
N LEU A 238 -26.51 -9.20 -5.01
CA LEU A 238 -27.85 -9.81 -5.01
C LEU A 238 -28.48 -9.86 -3.62
N LEU A 239 -27.69 -9.71 -2.55
CA LEU A 239 -28.17 -9.64 -1.17
C LEU A 239 -27.80 -8.27 -0.60
N PRO A 240 -28.69 -7.49 0.02
CA PRO A 240 -30.16 -7.58 -0.01
C PRO A 240 -30.77 -7.07 -1.34
N GLY A 241 -29.97 -6.45 -2.21
CA GLY A 241 -30.42 -5.66 -3.36
C GLY A 241 -31.16 -6.42 -4.47
N GLY A 242 -30.82 -7.69 -4.68
CA GLY A 242 -31.51 -8.56 -5.63
C GLY A 242 -32.89 -9.02 -5.14
N VAL A 243 -33.11 -9.07 -3.82
CA VAL A 243 -34.43 -9.35 -3.22
C VAL A 243 -35.36 -8.15 -3.35
N LEU A 244 -34.82 -6.93 -3.38
CA LEU A 244 -35.62 -5.71 -3.33
C LEU A 244 -35.87 -5.07 -4.70
N TYR A 245 -34.87 -4.92 -5.60
CA TYR A 245 -35.07 -4.10 -6.81
C TYR A 245 -34.26 -4.41 -8.09
N LEU A 246 -33.35 -5.40 -8.17
CA LEU A 246 -32.51 -5.73 -9.36
C LEU A 246 -31.60 -4.60 -9.91
N ILE A 247 -31.84 -3.34 -9.52
CA ILE A 247 -31.01 -2.17 -9.80
C ILE A 247 -29.59 -2.32 -9.23
N PRO A 248 -29.35 -2.92 -8.04
CA PRO A 248 -28.01 -2.94 -7.44
C PRO A 248 -26.95 -3.71 -8.25
N PRO A 249 -27.22 -4.90 -8.82
CA PRO A 249 -26.24 -5.59 -9.66
C PRO A 249 -25.76 -4.82 -10.88
N LEU A 250 -26.65 -4.12 -11.60
CA LEU A 250 -26.26 -3.34 -12.78
C LEU A 250 -25.37 -2.15 -12.41
N ILE A 251 -25.70 -1.45 -11.33
CA ILE A 251 -24.88 -0.35 -10.80
C ILE A 251 -23.52 -0.88 -10.32
N VAL A 252 -23.49 -2.01 -9.61
CA VAL A 252 -22.23 -2.64 -9.16
C VAL A 252 -21.36 -3.08 -10.33
N LEU A 253 -21.95 -3.61 -11.40
CA LEU A 253 -21.21 -3.95 -12.61
C LEU A 253 -20.64 -2.71 -13.30
N ALA A 254 -21.44 -1.65 -13.46
CA ALA A 254 -21.01 -0.41 -14.10
C ALA A 254 -19.90 0.30 -13.31
N THR A 255 -20.10 0.49 -12.01
CA THR A 255 -19.10 1.10 -11.12
C THR A 255 -17.86 0.22 -10.97
N GLY A 256 -18.03 -1.09 -10.86
CA GLY A 256 -16.94 -2.05 -10.79
C GLY A 256 -16.09 -2.10 -12.07
N ALA A 257 -16.70 -1.91 -13.25
CA ALA A 257 -15.97 -1.84 -14.52
C ALA A 257 -14.97 -0.67 -14.56
N VAL A 258 -15.32 0.47 -13.94
CA VAL A 258 -14.42 1.64 -13.80
C VAL A 258 -13.20 1.32 -12.92
N ILE A 259 -13.29 0.31 -12.05
CA ILE A 259 -12.24 -0.07 -11.09
C ILE A 259 -11.32 -1.17 -11.64
N LEU A 260 -11.73 -1.92 -12.66
CA LEU A 260 -10.89 -2.94 -13.32
C LEU A 260 -9.49 -2.43 -13.73
N PRO A 261 -9.33 -1.21 -14.28
CA PRO A 261 -8.01 -0.67 -14.61
C PRO A 261 -7.06 -0.59 -13.42
N VAL A 262 -7.54 -0.43 -12.19
CA VAL A 262 -6.71 -0.33 -10.97
C VAL A 262 -5.99 -1.65 -10.69
N PHE A 263 -6.67 -2.79 -10.87
CA PHE A 263 -6.05 -4.12 -10.76
C PHE A 263 -4.97 -4.34 -11.82
N ALA A 264 -5.27 -3.96 -13.07
CA ALA A 264 -4.31 -4.08 -14.18
C ALA A 264 -3.08 -3.18 -13.96
N LEU A 265 -3.28 -1.96 -13.45
CA LEU A 265 -2.21 -1.03 -13.12
C LEU A 265 -1.32 -1.57 -11.99
N ALA A 266 -1.92 -2.14 -10.94
CA ALA A 266 -1.19 -2.74 -9.82
C ALA A 266 -0.29 -3.88 -10.30
N ARG A 267 -0.82 -4.76 -11.17
CA ARG A 267 -0.04 -5.84 -11.80
C ARG A 267 1.09 -5.34 -12.67
N ARG A 268 0.81 -4.41 -13.61
CA ARG A 268 1.81 -3.85 -14.53
C ARG A 268 2.95 -3.18 -13.77
N ARG A 269 2.64 -2.49 -12.68
CA ARG A 269 3.62 -1.83 -11.84
C ARG A 269 4.50 -2.82 -11.08
N ALA A 270 3.92 -3.88 -10.50
CA ALA A 270 4.69 -4.94 -9.87
C ALA A 270 5.66 -5.60 -10.86
N LEU A 271 5.19 -5.91 -12.08
CA LEU A 271 6.02 -6.47 -13.15
C LEU A 271 7.17 -5.54 -13.54
N ALA A 272 6.88 -4.26 -13.79
CA ALA A 272 7.91 -3.27 -14.16
C ALA A 272 8.97 -3.10 -13.06
N GLU A 273 8.58 -3.14 -11.79
CA GLU A 273 9.53 -3.07 -10.68
C GLU A 273 10.39 -4.32 -10.57
N ARG A 274 9.84 -5.52 -10.78
CA ARG A 274 10.63 -6.77 -10.81
C ARG A 274 11.66 -6.77 -11.93
N GLN A 275 11.27 -6.35 -13.13
CA GLN A 275 12.19 -6.22 -14.26
C GLN A 275 13.34 -5.25 -13.98
N LEU A 276 13.10 -4.17 -13.22
CA LEU A 276 14.15 -3.26 -12.78
C LEU A 276 15.07 -3.85 -11.72
N ILE A 277 14.61 -4.78 -10.89
CA ILE A 277 15.42 -5.44 -9.84
C ILE A 277 16.29 -6.56 -10.45
N GLU A 278 15.79 -7.21 -11.50
CA GLU A 278 16.45 -8.32 -12.22
C GLU A 278 17.48 -7.86 -13.25
N ALA A 279 17.44 -6.59 -13.69
CA ALA A 279 18.35 -5.99 -14.66
C ALA A 279 19.68 -5.54 -14.04
#